data_AF-A0A7G9SSJ5-F1
#
_entry.id   AF-A0A7G9SSJ5-F1
#
_cell.length_a   1.000
_cell.length_b   1.000
_cell.length_c   1.000
_cell.angle_alpha   90.00
_cell.angle_beta   90.00
_cell.angle_gamma   90.00
#
_symmetry.space_group_name_H-M   'P 1'
#
loop_
_entity.id
_entity.type
_entity.pdbx_description
1 polymer ?
#
loop_
_entity_poly.entity_id
_entity_poly.type
_entity_poly.pdbx_seq_one_letter_code
_entity_poly.pdbx_strand_id
1 'polypeptide(L)'
;MRTTLDLPDDLHCIATSLARHNKRSLGQIVAELLRLGLEARAALTNRMAEPQTFYRIDALTGLPVVRSPRSITDEDVKALEDEP
;
A
#
# COMPACT_ATOMS: atom_id res chain seq x y z
N MET A 1 -3.18 5.55 -23.57
CA MET A 1 -3.53 4.59 -24.65
C MET A 1 -4.68 3.71 -24.16
N ARG A 2 -5.51 3.18 -25.06
CA ARG A 2 -6.53 2.18 -24.72
C ARG A 2 -5.92 0.79 -24.91
N THR A 3 -5.95 -0.01 -23.86
CA THR A 3 -5.41 -1.38 -23.85
C THR A 3 -6.51 -2.32 -23.41
N THR A 4 -6.64 -3.44 -24.09
CA THR A 4 -7.55 -4.53 -23.69
C THR A 4 -6.72 -5.51 -22.85
N LEU A 5 -7.23 -5.86 -21.67
CA LEU A 5 -6.57 -6.74 -20.73
C LEU A 5 -7.54 -7.86 -20.36
N ASP A 6 -7.08 -9.11 -20.42
CA ASP A 6 -7.84 -10.23 -19.89
C ASP A 6 -7.72 -10.22 -18.37
N LEU A 7 -8.85 -10.07 -17.69
CA LEU A 7 -8.91 -9.99 -16.23
C LEU A 7 -9.73 -11.17 -15.71
N PRO A 8 -9.17 -11.99 -14.79
CA PRO A 8 -9.93 -13.00 -14.07
C PRO A 8 -11.22 -12.45 -13.45
N ASP A 9 -12.28 -13.25 -13.44
CA ASP A 9 -13.63 -12.82 -13.01
C ASP A 9 -13.66 -12.28 -11.57
N ASP A 10 -12.90 -12.89 -10.67
CA ASP A 10 -12.75 -12.47 -9.28
C ASP A 10 -12.14 -11.06 -9.18
N LEU A 11 -11.05 -10.82 -9.92
CA LEU A 11 -10.39 -9.51 -9.98
C LEU A 11 -11.29 -8.46 -10.63
N HIS A 12 -12.03 -8.82 -11.67
CA HIS A 12 -13.02 -7.93 -12.29
C HIS A 12 -14.12 -7.53 -11.31
N CYS A 13 -14.61 -8.48 -10.51
CA CYS A 13 -15.65 -8.25 -9.52
C CYS A 13 -15.16 -7.33 -8.38
N ILE A 14 -13.93 -7.53 -7.91
CA ILE A 14 -13.29 -6.67 -6.90
C ILE A 14 -13.10 -5.26 -7.46
N ALA A 15 -12.50 -5.12 -8.65
CA ALA A 15 -12.24 -3.81 -9.27
C ALA A 15 -13.54 -3.03 -9.53
N THR A 16 -14.60 -3.70 -9.96
CA THR A 16 -15.93 -3.11 -10.15
C THR A 16 -16.52 -2.60 -8.83
N SER A 17 -16.40 -3.40 -7.77
CA SER A 17 -16.88 -3.02 -6.44
C SER A 17 -16.13 -1.78 -5.91
N LEU A 18 -14.81 -1.75 -6.08
CA LEU A 18 -13.96 -0.63 -5.68
C LEU A 18 -14.28 0.65 -6.47
N ALA A 19 -14.49 0.53 -7.79
CA ALA A 19 -14.89 1.65 -8.64
C ALA A 19 -16.23 2.26 -8.20
N ARG A 20 -17.22 1.42 -7.88
CA ARG A 20 -18.52 1.87 -7.36
C ARG A 20 -18.38 2.57 -6.02
N HIS A 21 -17.64 1.98 -5.08
CA HIS A 21 -17.43 2.54 -3.75
C HIS A 21 -16.74 3.91 -3.81
N ASN A 22 -15.72 4.06 -4.65
CA ASN A 22 -14.96 5.30 -4.83
C ASN A 22 -15.62 6.30 -5.80
N LYS A 23 -16.77 5.97 -6.40
CA LYS A 23 -17.46 6.78 -7.43
C LYS A 23 -16.55 7.17 -8.61
N ARG A 24 -15.64 6.27 -9.00
CA ARG A 24 -14.69 6.45 -10.10
C ARG A 24 -14.93 5.40 -11.18
N SER A 25 -14.40 5.64 -12.38
CA SER A 25 -14.54 4.66 -13.47
C SER A 25 -13.66 3.43 -13.24
N LEU A 26 -14.09 2.26 -13.75
CA LEU A 26 -13.32 1.02 -13.65
C LEU A 26 -11.90 1.18 -14.24
N GLY A 27 -11.77 1.84 -15.39
CA GLY A 27 -10.47 2.07 -16.02
C GLY A 27 -9.53 2.95 -15.17
N GLN A 28 -10.05 3.94 -14.43
CA GLN A 28 -9.25 4.75 -13.52
C GLN A 28 -8.74 3.93 -12.34
N ILE A 29 -9.61 3.14 -11.70
CA ILE A 29 -9.22 2.26 -10.60
C ILE A 29 -8.20 1.23 -11.06
N VAL A 30 -8.42 0.56 -12.20
CA VAL A 30 -7.48 -0.45 -12.72
C VAL A 30 -6.13 0.18 -13.04
N ALA A 31 -6.10 1.38 -13.64
CA ALA A 31 -4.84 2.08 -13.92
C ALA A 31 -4.06 2.45 -12.65
N GLU A 32 -4.77 2.90 -11.61
CA GLU A 32 -4.19 3.22 -10.31
C GLU A 32 -3.65 1.98 -9.60
N LEU A 33 -4.43 0.89 -9.56
CA LEU A 33 -3.99 -0.39 -8.98
C LEU A 33 -2.78 -0.96 -9.72
N LEU A 34 -2.75 -0.89 -11.05
CA LEU A 34 -1.58 -1.30 -11.85
C LEU A 34 -0.36 -0.47 -11.50
N ARG A 35 -0.51 0.85 -11.34
CA ARG A 35 0.59 1.73 -10.95
C ARG A 35 1.11 1.37 -9.56
N LEU A 36 0.23 1.22 -8.58
CA LEU A 36 0.58 0.82 -7.20
C LEU A 36 1.29 -0.54 -7.18
N GLY A 37 0.81 -1.53 -7.95
CA GLY A 37 1.44 -2.83 -8.05
C GLY A 37 2.85 -2.79 -8.66
N LEU A 38 3.04 -1.95 -9.69
CA LEU A 38 4.34 -1.76 -10.33
C LEU A 38 5.31 -0.98 -9.44
N GLU A 39 4.85 0.08 -8.77
CA GLU A 39 5.64 0.86 -7.82
C GLU A 39 6.00 0.02 -6.58
N ALA A 40 5.09 -0.80 -6.07
CA ALA A 40 5.38 -1.74 -4.98
C ALA A 40 6.45 -2.77 -5.37
N ARG A 41 6.44 -3.25 -6.62
CA ARG A 41 7.48 -4.14 -7.15
C ARG A 41 8.80 -3.42 -7.40
N ALA A 42 8.77 -2.18 -7.89
CA ALA A 42 9.95 -1.34 -8.04
C ALA A 42 10.56 -1.04 -6.66
N ALA A 43 9.74 -0.73 -5.66
CA ALA A 43 10.16 -0.62 -4.27
C ALA A 43 10.72 -1.94 -3.75
N LEU A 44 10.10 -3.09 -4.03
CA LEU A 44 10.65 -4.41 -3.68
C LEU A 44 12.02 -4.70 -4.33
N THR A 45 12.22 -4.22 -5.56
CA THR A 45 13.46 -4.39 -6.31
C THR A 45 14.53 -3.42 -5.81
N ASN A 46 14.16 -2.18 -5.46
CA ASN A 46 15.00 -1.20 -4.78
C ASN A 46 15.20 -1.49 -3.29
N ARG A 47 14.41 -2.39 -2.69
CA ARG A 47 14.61 -2.91 -1.32
C ARG A 47 15.82 -3.85 -1.19
N MET A 48 16.55 -4.11 -2.28
CA MET A 48 17.93 -4.57 -2.17
C MET A 48 18.90 -3.46 -1.71
N ALA A 49 18.48 -2.19 -1.71
CA ALA A 49 19.27 -1.03 -1.27
C ALA A 49 18.69 -0.29 -0.05
N GLU A 50 17.41 -0.48 0.29
CA GLU A 50 16.84 0.02 1.55
C GLU A 50 17.29 -0.87 2.72
N PRO A 51 17.71 -0.31 3.88
CA PRO A 51 17.98 -1.13 5.06
C PRO A 51 16.67 -1.82 5.44
N GLN A 52 16.67 -3.15 5.38
CA GLN A 52 15.59 -3.99 5.88
C GLN A 52 15.32 -3.59 7.32
N THR A 53 14.33 -2.72 7.54
CA THR A 53 13.86 -2.48 8.89
C THR A 53 13.08 -3.72 9.25
N PHE A 54 13.75 -4.64 9.96
CA PHE A 54 13.17 -5.87 10.47
C PHE A 54 12.08 -5.53 11.48
N TYR A 55 10.86 -5.26 11.01
CA TYR A 55 9.70 -5.21 11.89
C TYR A 55 9.21 -6.64 12.12
N ARG A 56 8.97 -6.98 13.37
CA ARG A 56 8.39 -8.27 13.77
C ARG A 56 6.88 -8.09 13.82
N ILE A 57 6.10 -8.93 13.15
CA ILE A 57 4.65 -8.92 13.33
C ILE A 57 4.31 -9.51 14.70
N ASP A 58 3.53 -8.78 15.49
CA ASP A 58 3.01 -9.29 16.76
C ASP A 58 1.89 -10.31 16.51
N ALA A 59 1.99 -11.49 17.13
CA ALA A 59 1.10 -12.60 16.86
C ALA A 59 -0.32 -12.41 17.43
N LEU A 60 -0.51 -11.51 18.40
CA LEU A 60 -1.80 -11.26 19.03
C LEU A 60 -2.57 -10.15 18.31
N THR A 61 -1.87 -9.10 17.89
CA THR A 61 -2.48 -7.91 17.27
C THR A 61 -2.42 -7.94 15.74
N GLY A 62 -1.51 -8.72 15.15
CA GLY A 62 -1.26 -8.73 13.71
C GLY A 62 -0.57 -7.48 13.19
N LEU A 63 -0.11 -6.59 14.07
CA LEU A 63 0.51 -5.31 13.70
C LEU A 63 2.04 -5.41 13.68
N PRO A 64 2.73 -4.60 12.84
CA PRO A 64 4.19 -4.53 12.83
C PRO A 64 4.74 -3.88 14.10
N VAL A 65 5.70 -4.55 14.74
CA VAL A 65 6.43 -4.05 15.91
C VAL A 65 7.75 -3.44 15.46
N VAL A 66 7.94 -2.16 15.78
CA VAL A 66 9.16 -1.39 15.51
C VAL A 66 9.86 -1.10 16.84
N ARG A 67 11.20 -1.24 16.87
CA ARG A 67 12.02 -0.84 18.03
C ARG A 67 12.68 0.50 17.72
N SER A 68 12.46 1.49 18.59
CA SER A 68 13.18 2.75 18.56
C SER A 68 14.34 2.73 19.57
N PRO A 69 15.53 3.25 19.22
CA PRO A 69 16.65 3.38 20.16
C PRO A 69 16.44 4.48 21.22
N ARG A 70 15.43 5.34 21.02
CA ARG A 70 15.02 6.40 21.95
C ARG A 70 13.55 6.27 22.33
N SER A 71 13.19 6.68 23.54
CA SER A 71 11.79 6.78 23.95
C SER A 71 11.04 7.72 23.01
N ILE A 72 9.88 7.28 22.54
CA ILE A 72 8.95 8.09 21.75
C ILE A 72 8.17 8.95 22.73
N THR A 73 8.17 10.26 22.54
CA THR A 73 7.49 11.24 23.40
C THR A 73 6.27 11.83 22.72
N ASP A 74 5.39 12.49 23.47
CA ASP A 74 4.21 13.17 22.91
C ASP A 74 4.60 14.27 21.91
N GLU A 75 5.76 14.92 22.10
CA GLU A 75 6.26 15.93 21.16
C GLU A 75 6.67 15.30 19.83
N ASP A 76 7.25 14.09 19.84
CA ASP A 76 7.57 13.35 18.62
C ASP A 76 6.30 12.99 17.82
N VAL A 77 5.21 12.67 18.53
CA VAL A 77 3.91 12.36 17.90
C VAL A 77 3.29 13.62 17.31
N LYS A 78 3.34 14.75 18.04
CA LYS A 78 2.75 16.02 17.60
C LYS A 78 3.49 16.64 16.41
N ALA A 79 4.79 16.38 16.28
CA ALA A 79 5.61 16.87 15.18
C ALA A 79 5.37 16.12 13.86
N LEU A 80 4.70 14.95 13.89
CA LEU A 80 4.31 14.22 12.69
C LEU A 80 3.04 14.82 12.10
N GLU A 81 3.08 15.09 10.79
CA GLU A 81 1.89 15.45 10.03
C GLU A 81 1.15 14.15 9.67
N ASP A 82 -0.15 14.06 10.00
CA ASP A 82 -0.98 12.97 9.48
C ASP A 82 -1.10 13.14 7.96
N GLU A 83 -0.70 12.12 7.20
CA GLU A 83 -0.92 12.11 5.76
C GLU A 83 -2.44 12.04 5.47
N PRO A 84 -2.96 12.88 4.56
CA PRO A 84 -4.39 13.01 4.27
C PRO A 84 -4.99 11.85 3.45
#